data_AF-A0A2X0PUF6-F1
#
_entry.id   AF-A0A2X0PUF6-F1
#
_cell.length_a   1.000
_cell.length_b   1.000
_cell.length_c   1.000
_cell.angle_alpha   90.00
_cell.angle_beta   90.00
_cell.angle_gamma   90.00
#
_symmetry.space_group_name_H-M   'P 1'
#
loop_
_entity.id
_entity.type
_entity.pdbx_description
1 polymer ?
#
loop_
_entity_poly.entity_id
_entity_poly.type
_entity_poly.pdbx_seq_one_letter_code
_entity_poly.pdbx_strand_id
1 'polypeptide(L)'
;MEILKKRINNVEKYLSDISDNQNFFIGIKIEPNKIQKILSEKFNKTDENGLMFIPKPYNGIMAQRNTVGEFLSDKSKPKETAYRAQSWSLKDWGGNIHSGTSEVPYKRYPKIFIDPFGLNFILLNDKQYLVINKQFNKKKSEYDKIKSAINLTLELFNKAETFILDVDTDMLKPVRKSVPWEILPQGVRIWNAFKDVANSNQVSKSAKILIEERFKYLEEFKPDVEYQGTAGYSGYIAFAFSSKNIYVLDSILYGNATYIFGGNWEEISQLTKKQIIDDNLYKYRIIHDKNWKIEIGNILNSI
;
A
#
# COMPACT_ATOMS: atom_id res chain seq x y z
N MET A 1 28.38 -7.37 -4.30
CA MET A 1 28.06 -8.48 -5.24
C MET A 1 26.82 -8.15 -6.07
N GLU A 2 26.80 -8.51 -7.36
CA GLU A 2 25.62 -8.32 -8.24
C GLU A 2 24.74 -9.58 -8.30
N ILE A 3 23.43 -9.40 -8.20
CA ILE A 3 22.43 -10.46 -8.17
C ILE A 3 21.43 -10.25 -9.32
N LEU A 4 21.46 -11.14 -10.32
CA LEU A 4 20.55 -11.14 -11.47
C LEU A 4 19.59 -12.34 -11.40
N LYS A 5 18.53 -12.21 -10.60
CA LYS A 5 17.51 -13.26 -10.41
C LYS A 5 16.12 -12.66 -10.27
N LYS A 6 15.10 -13.49 -10.50
CA LYS A 6 13.71 -13.12 -10.21
C LYS A 6 13.43 -13.00 -8.70
N ARG A 7 14.01 -13.91 -7.90
CA ARG A 7 13.95 -13.92 -6.43
C ARG A 7 15.04 -14.82 -5.86
N ILE A 8 15.31 -14.64 -4.58
CA ILE A 8 16.18 -15.49 -3.76
C ILE A 8 15.40 -16.10 -2.60
N ASN A 9 15.79 -17.32 -2.21
CA ASN A 9 15.25 -18.03 -1.06
C ASN A 9 16.27 -18.14 0.09
N ASN A 10 17.56 -18.16 -0.24
CA ASN A 10 18.68 -18.19 0.71
C ASN A 10 19.58 -16.98 0.43
N VAL A 11 19.91 -16.22 1.48
CA VAL A 11 20.74 -15.00 1.40
C VAL A 11 22.24 -15.28 1.49
N GLU A 12 22.66 -16.36 2.15
CA GLU A 12 24.06 -16.61 2.50
C GLU A 12 24.97 -16.62 1.25
N LYS A 13 24.50 -17.26 0.17
CA LYS A 13 25.23 -17.32 -1.11
C LYS A 13 25.51 -15.93 -1.71
N TYR A 14 24.68 -14.94 -1.40
CA TYR A 14 24.77 -13.60 -1.97
C TYR A 14 25.42 -12.57 -1.03
N LEU A 15 25.92 -13.03 0.13
CA LEU A 15 26.64 -12.23 1.13
C LEU A 15 28.05 -12.79 1.36
N SER A 16 28.59 -13.53 0.39
CA SER A 16 29.92 -14.16 0.51
C SER A 16 31.06 -13.14 0.49
N ASP A 17 30.85 -11.97 -0.10
CA ASP A 17 31.77 -10.84 -0.16
C ASP A 17 31.71 -9.93 1.07
N ILE A 18 30.76 -10.17 1.98
CA ILE A 18 30.55 -9.39 3.20
C ILE A 18 31.03 -10.21 4.40
N SER A 19 31.85 -9.62 5.26
CA SER A 19 32.31 -10.26 6.49
C SER A 19 31.19 -10.39 7.52
N ASP A 20 31.26 -11.39 8.39
CA ASP A 20 30.26 -11.55 9.45
C ASP A 20 30.23 -10.33 10.37
N ASN A 21 29.04 -9.91 10.78
CA ASN A 21 28.78 -8.66 11.51
C ASN A 21 29.16 -7.37 10.78
N GLN A 22 29.55 -7.41 9.50
CA GLN A 22 29.79 -6.20 8.71
C GLN A 22 28.47 -5.55 8.29
N ASN A 23 28.48 -4.22 8.26
CA ASN A 23 27.38 -3.41 7.81
C ASN A 23 27.44 -3.15 6.30
N PHE A 24 26.28 -3.15 5.64
CA PHE A 24 26.16 -2.94 4.20
C PHE A 24 24.79 -2.37 3.83
N PHE A 25 24.69 -1.87 2.59
CA PHE A 25 23.45 -1.40 1.97
C PHE A 25 23.04 -2.33 0.83
N ILE A 26 21.74 -2.31 0.50
CA ILE A 26 21.16 -3.07 -0.61
C ILE A 26 20.50 -2.08 -1.55
N GLY A 27 20.75 -2.20 -2.85
CA GLY A 27 20.19 -1.29 -3.85
C GLY A 27 20.64 -1.60 -5.26
N ILE A 28 20.74 -0.57 -6.08
CA ILE A 28 21.32 -0.65 -7.44
C ILE A 28 22.25 0.54 -7.70
N LYS A 29 23.25 0.33 -8.55
CA LYS A 29 23.95 1.42 -9.21
C LYS A 29 23.11 1.97 -10.36
N ILE A 30 23.11 3.27 -10.53
CA ILE A 30 22.22 3.99 -11.44
C ILE A 30 23.00 4.57 -12.63
N GLU A 31 22.39 4.52 -13.82
CA GLU A 31 22.75 5.39 -14.94
C GLU A 31 21.93 6.69 -14.87
N PRO A 32 22.54 7.89 -14.78
CA PRO A 32 21.84 9.15 -14.54
C PRO A 32 20.69 9.43 -15.52
N ASN A 33 20.82 8.96 -16.76
CA ASN A 33 19.87 9.24 -17.83
C ASN A 33 18.56 8.44 -17.73
N LYS A 34 18.52 7.35 -16.95
CA LYS A 34 17.32 6.48 -16.84
C LYS A 34 16.57 6.65 -15.52
N ILE A 35 17.16 7.31 -14.53
CA ILE A 35 16.64 7.28 -13.16
C ILE A 35 15.32 8.04 -12.99
N GLN A 36 15.18 9.22 -13.61
CA GLN A 36 13.96 10.03 -13.44
C GLN A 36 12.72 9.26 -13.91
N LYS A 37 12.82 8.58 -15.05
CA LYS A 37 11.74 7.74 -15.59
C LYS A 37 11.41 6.59 -14.64
N ILE A 38 12.42 5.89 -14.14
CA ILE A 38 12.25 4.78 -13.20
C ILE A 38 11.57 5.26 -11.90
N LEU A 39 12.00 6.41 -11.36
CA LEU A 39 11.43 6.97 -10.15
C LEU A 39 9.98 7.38 -10.35
N SER A 40 9.63 8.05 -11.45
CA SER A 40 8.24 8.44 -11.72
C SER A 40 7.31 7.24 -11.95
N GLU A 41 7.82 6.18 -12.59
CA GLU A 41 7.03 4.98 -12.87
C GLU A 41 6.84 4.12 -11.61
N LYS A 42 7.92 3.84 -10.86
CA LYS A 42 7.94 2.80 -9.83
C LYS A 42 7.89 3.33 -8.39
N PHE A 43 8.06 4.62 -8.15
CA PHE A 43 8.10 5.17 -6.81
C PHE A 43 7.13 6.32 -6.59
N ASN A 44 6.77 6.51 -5.33
CA ASN A 44 6.18 7.74 -4.81
C ASN A 44 7.25 8.51 -4.04
N LYS A 45 7.31 9.83 -4.21
CA LYS A 45 8.21 10.68 -3.43
C LYS A 45 7.72 10.77 -1.98
N THR A 46 8.63 10.72 -1.02
CA THR A 46 8.29 10.81 0.41
C THR A 46 8.93 11.99 1.13
N ASP A 47 9.70 12.81 0.43
CA ASP A 47 10.30 14.03 0.97
C ASP A 47 10.16 15.21 -0.01
N GLU A 48 10.12 16.42 0.56
CA GLU A 48 10.11 17.67 -0.22
C GLU A 48 11.43 17.88 -0.98
N ASN A 49 12.53 17.34 -0.45
CA ASN A 49 13.86 17.41 -1.06
C ASN A 49 14.01 16.48 -2.29
N GLY A 50 13.08 15.54 -2.48
CA GLY A 50 13.06 14.61 -3.62
C GLY A 50 14.22 13.60 -3.63
N LEU A 51 14.76 13.25 -2.47
CA LEU A 51 15.82 12.26 -2.32
C LEU A 51 15.32 10.91 -1.82
N MET A 52 14.12 10.86 -1.24
CA MET A 52 13.54 9.67 -0.63
C MET A 52 12.28 9.20 -1.35
N PHE A 53 12.19 7.88 -1.52
CA PHE A 53 11.22 7.24 -2.39
C PHE A 53 10.69 5.97 -1.76
N ILE A 54 9.39 5.73 -1.83
CA ILE A 54 8.81 4.43 -1.46
C ILE A 54 8.31 3.71 -2.72
N PRO A 55 8.53 2.39 -2.83
CA PRO A 55 7.98 1.61 -3.94
C PRO A 55 6.46 1.70 -4.00
N LYS A 56 5.93 1.93 -5.20
CA LYS A 56 4.50 1.78 -5.48
C LYS A 56 4.09 0.31 -5.29
N PRO A 57 2.96 0.03 -4.59
CA PRO A 57 2.56 -1.34 -4.21
C PRO A 57 2.19 -2.19 -5.42
N TYR A 58 1.87 -1.56 -6.55
CA TYR A 58 1.45 -2.24 -7.77
C TYR A 58 2.63 -2.77 -8.62
N ASN A 59 3.88 -2.50 -8.22
CA ASN A 59 5.05 -3.05 -8.90
C ASN A 59 5.17 -4.58 -8.75
N GLY A 60 4.58 -5.16 -7.69
CA GLY A 60 4.58 -6.60 -7.47
C GLY A 60 4.29 -6.97 -6.01
N ILE A 61 4.47 -8.26 -5.68
CA ILE A 61 4.10 -8.81 -4.38
C ILE A 61 5.03 -8.30 -3.27
N MET A 62 6.32 -8.09 -3.55
CA MET A 62 7.27 -7.59 -2.55
C MET A 62 7.06 -6.10 -2.30
N ALA A 63 6.76 -5.31 -3.33
CA ALA A 63 6.40 -3.91 -3.19
C ALA A 63 5.08 -3.76 -2.42
N GLN A 64 4.08 -4.61 -2.71
CA GLN A 64 2.85 -4.64 -1.92
C GLN A 64 3.13 -5.00 -0.45
N ARG A 65 3.92 -6.04 -0.19
CA ARG A 65 4.34 -6.42 1.17
C ARG A 65 5.15 -5.32 1.85
N ASN A 66 5.92 -4.54 1.11
CA ASN A 66 6.73 -3.46 1.66
C ASN A 66 5.87 -2.26 2.08
N THR A 67 4.88 -1.92 1.26
CA THR A 67 4.11 -0.67 1.39
C THR A 67 2.81 -0.88 2.17
N VAL A 68 2.12 -2.00 1.91
CA VAL A 68 0.78 -2.31 2.47
C VAL A 68 0.83 -3.44 3.52
N GLY A 69 1.73 -4.40 3.35
CA GLY A 69 1.82 -5.61 4.17
C GLY A 69 1.19 -6.84 3.51
N GLU A 70 0.91 -7.87 4.29
CA GLU A 70 0.36 -9.15 3.79
C GLU A 70 -0.73 -9.68 4.69
N PHE A 71 -1.64 -10.48 4.13
CA PHE A 71 -2.61 -11.20 4.94
C PHE A 71 -2.48 -12.70 4.71
N LEU A 72 -2.09 -13.40 5.76
CA LEU A 72 -1.96 -14.85 5.75
C LEU A 72 -3.21 -15.51 6.34
N SER A 73 -3.56 -16.65 5.78
CA SER A 73 -4.64 -17.48 6.32
C SER A 73 -4.23 -18.10 7.66
N ASP A 74 -4.98 -17.80 8.72
CA ASP A 74 -4.88 -18.45 10.01
C ASP A 74 -5.55 -19.83 9.97
N LYS A 75 -4.74 -20.84 9.65
CA LYS A 75 -5.20 -22.23 9.59
C LYS A 75 -5.42 -22.86 10.97
N SER A 76 -5.08 -22.17 12.07
CA SER A 76 -5.33 -22.65 13.43
C SER A 76 -6.80 -22.50 13.85
N LYS A 77 -7.54 -21.59 13.19
CA LYS A 77 -8.95 -21.29 13.50
C LYS A 77 -9.90 -21.94 12.49
N PRO A 78 -11.18 -22.20 12.87
CA PRO A 78 -12.19 -22.67 11.93
C PRO A 78 -12.48 -21.64 10.84
N LYS A 79 -12.99 -22.09 9.70
CA LYS A 79 -13.32 -21.21 8.57
C LYS A 79 -14.49 -20.27 8.90
N GLU A 80 -14.31 -18.98 8.63
CA GLU A 80 -15.35 -17.96 8.64
C GLU A 80 -16.09 -17.91 7.30
N THR A 81 -17.32 -17.38 7.31
CA THR A 81 -18.00 -16.95 6.08
C THR A 81 -17.46 -15.60 5.67
N ALA A 82 -16.99 -15.49 4.43
CA ALA A 82 -16.59 -14.24 3.80
C ALA A 82 -17.37 -14.05 2.50
N TYR A 83 -17.34 -12.82 1.96
CA TYR A 83 -18.08 -12.46 0.77
C TYR A 83 -17.12 -11.98 -0.32
N ARG A 84 -17.41 -12.34 -1.57
CA ARG A 84 -16.70 -11.85 -2.76
C ARG A 84 -17.67 -11.22 -3.73
N ALA A 85 -17.27 -10.10 -4.33
CA ALA A 85 -18.02 -9.44 -5.39
C ALA A 85 -18.03 -10.30 -6.66
N GLN A 86 -19.21 -10.58 -7.21
CA GLN A 86 -19.37 -11.23 -8.51
C GLN A 86 -20.35 -10.43 -9.37
N SER A 87 -19.82 -9.77 -10.39
CA SER A 87 -20.65 -9.16 -11.44
C SER A 87 -21.25 -10.25 -12.31
N TRP A 88 -22.54 -10.16 -12.59
CA TRP A 88 -23.29 -11.07 -13.45
C TRP A 88 -24.04 -10.28 -14.52
N SER A 89 -24.29 -10.96 -15.64
CA SER A 89 -25.13 -10.45 -16.73
C SER A 89 -25.92 -11.64 -17.27
N LEU A 90 -27.23 -11.54 -17.27
CA LEU A 90 -28.17 -12.60 -17.62
C LEU A 90 -29.19 -12.04 -18.61
N LYS A 91 -29.49 -12.80 -19.66
CA LYS A 91 -30.54 -12.48 -20.61
C LYS A 91 -31.84 -13.16 -20.14
N ASP A 92 -32.91 -12.39 -20.00
CA ASP A 92 -34.22 -12.95 -19.68
C ASP A 92 -34.86 -13.65 -20.91
N TRP A 93 -35.98 -14.34 -20.69
CA TRP A 93 -36.72 -15.03 -21.74
C TRP A 93 -37.26 -14.09 -22.83
N GLY A 94 -37.47 -12.81 -22.51
CA GLY A 94 -37.89 -11.76 -23.46
C GLY A 94 -36.73 -11.13 -24.22
N GLY A 95 -35.50 -11.54 -23.91
CA GLY A 95 -34.28 -11.09 -24.56
C GLY A 95 -33.65 -9.83 -23.98
N ASN A 96 -34.17 -9.28 -22.88
CA ASN A 96 -33.56 -8.15 -22.19
C ASN A 96 -32.35 -8.62 -21.36
N ILE A 97 -31.31 -7.79 -21.31
CA ILE A 97 -30.10 -8.06 -20.52
C ILE A 97 -30.25 -7.41 -19.15
N HIS A 98 -30.21 -8.22 -18.10
CA HIS A 98 -30.13 -7.81 -16.71
C HIS A 98 -28.70 -7.97 -16.23
N SER A 99 -28.18 -7.00 -15.48
CA SER A 99 -26.84 -7.11 -14.91
C SER A 99 -26.81 -6.52 -13.51
N GLY A 100 -25.87 -6.98 -12.71
CA GLY A 100 -25.69 -6.51 -11.36
C GLY A 100 -24.42 -7.08 -10.74
N THR A 101 -24.15 -6.69 -9.51
CA THR A 101 -23.07 -7.27 -8.71
C THR A 101 -23.68 -7.88 -7.45
N SER A 102 -23.33 -9.13 -7.19
CA SER A 102 -23.78 -9.85 -5.99
C SER A 102 -22.59 -10.19 -5.10
N GLU A 103 -22.82 -10.14 -3.79
CA GLU A 103 -21.87 -10.65 -2.80
C GLU A 103 -22.09 -12.15 -2.60
N VAL A 104 -21.17 -12.97 -3.09
CA VAL A 104 -21.28 -14.42 -3.01
C VAL A 104 -20.57 -14.92 -1.74
N PRO A 105 -21.28 -15.59 -0.81
CA PRO A 105 -20.66 -16.13 0.39
C PRO A 105 -19.73 -17.30 0.05
N TYR A 106 -18.60 -17.39 0.74
CA TYR A 106 -17.66 -18.50 0.65
C TYR A 106 -16.97 -18.72 2.00
N LYS A 107 -16.54 -19.95 2.27
CA LYS A 107 -15.81 -20.28 3.50
C LYS A 107 -14.31 -20.05 3.29
N ARG A 108 -13.68 -19.30 4.20
CA ARG A 108 -12.23 -19.08 4.22
C ARG A 108 -11.68 -19.18 5.64
N TYR A 109 -10.40 -19.47 5.78
CA TYR A 109 -9.73 -19.27 7.07
C TYR A 109 -9.70 -17.77 7.40
N PRO A 110 -9.85 -17.39 8.68
CA PRO A 110 -9.61 -16.02 9.13
C PRO A 110 -8.23 -15.56 8.67
N LYS A 111 -8.06 -14.27 8.42
CA LYS A 111 -6.77 -13.74 7.97
C LYS A 111 -6.05 -13.00 9.09
N ILE A 112 -4.76 -13.30 9.28
CA ILE A 112 -3.83 -12.53 10.11
C ILE A 112 -3.15 -11.50 9.22
N PHE A 113 -3.16 -10.26 9.66
CA PHE A 113 -2.39 -9.19 9.03
C PHE A 113 -0.92 -9.26 9.47
N ILE A 114 -0.02 -9.15 8.50
CA ILE A 114 1.42 -9.00 8.70
C ILE A 114 1.80 -7.60 8.23
N ASP A 115 2.54 -6.91 9.09
CA ASP A 115 2.97 -5.54 8.84
C ASP A 115 3.78 -5.36 7.57
N PRO A 116 3.66 -4.17 6.94
CA PRO A 116 4.55 -3.78 5.87
C PRO A 116 6.01 -3.72 6.33
N PHE A 117 6.94 -4.01 5.42
CA PHE A 117 8.37 -3.87 5.72
C PHE A 117 8.82 -2.41 5.87
N GLY A 118 8.13 -1.45 5.21
CA GLY A 118 8.40 -0.02 5.34
C GLY A 118 9.78 0.43 4.83
N LEU A 119 10.35 -0.26 3.85
CA LEU A 119 11.66 0.06 3.29
C LEU A 119 11.53 1.18 2.26
N ASN A 120 12.12 2.34 2.57
CA ASN A 120 12.29 3.46 1.65
C ASN A 120 13.61 3.34 0.91
N PHE A 121 13.71 3.98 -0.25
CA PHE A 121 14.93 4.13 -1.04
C PHE A 121 15.42 5.57 -1.00
N ILE A 122 16.74 5.77 -1.03
CA ILE A 122 17.40 7.06 -1.03
C ILE A 122 18.45 7.13 -2.14
N LEU A 123 18.58 8.30 -2.76
CA LEU A 123 19.65 8.60 -3.72
C LEU A 123 20.92 9.05 -2.99
N LEU A 124 22.05 8.39 -3.24
CA LEU A 124 23.36 8.71 -2.65
C LEU A 124 24.42 9.03 -3.72
N ASN A 125 25.51 9.67 -3.28
CA ASN A 125 26.71 10.05 -4.05
C ASN A 125 26.35 10.66 -5.41
N ASP A 126 25.77 11.87 -5.41
CA ASP A 126 25.36 12.57 -6.63
C ASP A 126 24.46 11.75 -7.56
N LYS A 127 23.53 10.98 -6.97
CA LYS A 127 22.54 10.13 -7.67
C LYS A 127 23.16 8.96 -8.45
N GLN A 128 24.31 8.47 -8.00
CA GLN A 128 24.93 7.26 -8.56
C GLN A 128 24.33 5.96 -7.99
N TYR A 129 23.74 6.02 -6.79
CA TYR A 129 23.22 4.84 -6.09
C TYR A 129 21.80 5.08 -5.61
N LEU A 130 20.92 4.09 -5.83
CA LEU A 130 19.58 4.06 -5.26
C LEU A 130 19.56 2.89 -4.29
N VAL A 131 19.66 3.19 -3.00
CA VAL A 131 19.79 2.18 -1.95
C VAL A 131 18.61 2.25 -1.01
N ILE A 132 18.30 1.13 -0.38
CA ILE A 132 17.34 1.11 0.73
C ILE A 132 17.92 1.98 1.85
N ASN A 133 17.11 2.89 2.38
CA ASN A 133 17.42 3.80 3.49
C ASN A 133 17.47 3.03 4.82
N LYS A 134 18.32 2.01 4.88
CA LYS A 134 18.58 1.16 6.04
C LYS A 134 19.92 0.47 5.86
N GLN A 135 20.74 0.52 6.91
CA GLN A 135 21.94 -0.27 6.99
C GLN A 135 21.60 -1.69 7.49
N PHE A 136 22.04 -2.70 6.75
CA PHE A 136 21.86 -4.11 7.10
C PHE A 136 23.15 -4.65 7.71
N ASN A 137 23.00 -5.60 8.63
CA ASN A 137 24.13 -6.27 9.26
C ASN A 137 24.12 -7.76 8.92
N LYS A 138 25.26 -8.33 8.53
CA LYS A 138 25.36 -9.76 8.23
C LYS A 138 25.32 -10.59 9.52
N LYS A 139 24.09 -10.87 9.98
CA LYS A 139 23.75 -11.73 11.12
C LYS A 139 22.58 -12.64 10.74
N LYS A 140 22.61 -13.90 11.20
CA LYS A 140 21.54 -14.88 10.93
C LYS A 140 20.15 -14.37 11.34
N SER A 141 20.06 -13.60 12.42
CA SER A 141 18.81 -12.99 12.89
C SER A 141 18.21 -11.96 11.92
N GLU A 142 19.01 -11.37 11.03
CA GLU A 142 18.59 -10.35 10.06
C GLU A 142 18.34 -10.95 8.67
N TYR A 143 18.59 -12.24 8.45
CA TYR A 143 18.53 -12.87 7.12
C TYR A 143 17.17 -12.77 6.45
N ASP A 144 16.07 -12.86 7.20
CA ASP A 144 14.74 -12.68 6.63
C ASP A 144 14.49 -11.25 6.16
N LYS A 145 14.97 -10.24 6.92
CA LYS A 145 14.88 -8.83 6.53
C LYS A 145 15.74 -8.55 5.30
N ILE A 146 16.96 -9.08 5.26
CA ILE A 146 17.88 -8.98 4.12
C ILE A 146 17.26 -9.65 2.89
N LYS A 147 16.66 -10.84 3.04
CA LYS A 147 15.97 -11.57 1.97
C LYS A 147 14.82 -10.74 1.39
N SER A 148 14.00 -10.14 2.25
CA SER A 148 12.89 -9.26 1.82
C SER A 148 13.41 -8.03 1.09
N ALA A 149 14.47 -7.39 1.58
CA ALA A 149 15.11 -6.24 0.95
C ALA A 149 15.71 -6.55 -0.43
N ILE A 150 16.43 -7.66 -0.57
CA ILE A 150 16.96 -8.13 -1.86
C ILE A 150 15.81 -8.45 -2.81
N ASN A 151 14.80 -9.21 -2.37
CA ASN A 151 13.68 -9.58 -3.23
C ASN A 151 12.84 -8.37 -3.66
N LEU A 152 12.68 -7.36 -2.80
CA LEU A 152 12.07 -6.08 -3.17
C LEU A 152 12.87 -5.38 -4.27
N THR A 153 14.19 -5.29 -4.11
CA THR A 153 15.08 -4.67 -5.09
C THR A 153 15.06 -5.42 -6.43
N LEU A 154 15.10 -6.77 -6.39
CA LEU A 154 14.97 -7.61 -7.58
C LEU A 154 13.61 -7.44 -8.28
N GLU A 155 12.51 -7.34 -7.53
CA GLU A 155 11.19 -7.12 -8.13
C GLU A 155 11.10 -5.76 -8.83
N LEU A 156 11.74 -4.73 -8.26
CA LEU A 156 11.72 -3.38 -8.81
C LEU A 156 12.64 -3.23 -10.02
N PHE A 157 13.81 -3.88 -10.04
CA PHE A 157 14.86 -3.58 -11.02
C PHE A 157 15.35 -4.80 -11.82
N ASN A 158 14.86 -6.01 -11.52
CA ASN A 158 15.40 -7.29 -12.00
C ASN A 158 16.88 -7.53 -11.66
N LYS A 159 17.41 -6.72 -10.75
CA LYS A 159 18.81 -6.69 -10.31
C LYS A 159 18.88 -6.16 -8.89
N ALA A 160 19.79 -6.69 -8.09
CA ALA A 160 20.10 -6.18 -6.76
C ALA A 160 21.62 -6.24 -6.53
N GLU A 161 22.15 -5.28 -5.80
CA GLU A 161 23.56 -5.18 -5.44
C GLU A 161 23.71 -4.91 -3.95
N THR A 162 24.80 -5.43 -3.38
CA THR A 162 25.25 -5.12 -2.02
C THR A 162 26.41 -4.12 -2.07
N PHE A 163 26.36 -3.11 -1.20
CA PHE A 163 27.36 -2.04 -1.15
C PHE A 163 27.88 -1.81 0.26
N ILE A 164 29.20 -1.64 0.37
CA ILE A 164 29.84 -1.08 1.57
C ILE A 164 30.09 0.39 1.21
N LEU A 165 29.20 1.26 1.66
CA LEU A 165 29.28 2.70 1.43
C LEU A 165 29.64 3.37 2.74
N ASP A 166 30.55 4.33 2.67
CA ASP A 166 30.77 5.28 3.76
C ASP A 166 29.69 6.37 3.61
N VAL A 167 28.63 6.25 4.39
CA VAL A 167 27.48 7.15 4.35
C VAL A 167 27.43 7.88 5.67
N ASP A 168 27.39 9.20 5.62
CA ASP A 168 27.10 10.00 6.81
C ASP A 168 25.73 9.57 7.34
N THR A 169 25.72 8.99 8.54
CA THR A 169 24.51 8.48 9.19
C THR A 169 23.46 9.57 9.39
N ASP A 170 23.86 10.85 9.38
CA ASP A 170 22.95 11.97 9.42
C ASP A 170 22.06 12.09 8.17
N MET A 171 22.50 11.54 7.02
CA MET A 171 21.67 11.43 5.81
C MET A 171 20.64 10.30 5.88
N LEU A 172 20.79 9.36 6.82
CA LEU A 172 19.82 8.29 7.08
C LEU A 172 18.71 8.74 8.06
N LYS A 173 18.75 9.99 8.54
CA LYS A 173 17.71 10.53 9.42
C LYS A 173 16.34 10.42 8.74
N PRO A 174 15.29 9.97 9.46
CA PRO A 174 13.94 9.99 8.91
C PRO A 174 13.59 11.45 8.62
N VAL A 175 13.47 11.78 7.33
CA VAL A 175 12.99 13.10 6.93
C VAL A 175 11.56 13.24 7.47
N ARG A 176 11.27 14.44 8.01
CA ARG A 176 9.99 14.84 8.59
C ARG A 176 8.82 14.15 7.90
N LYS A 177 7.89 13.64 8.72
CA LYS A 177 6.57 13.12 8.34
C LYS A 177 5.84 14.09 7.41
N SER A 178 6.19 14.13 6.12
CA SER A 178 5.34 14.75 5.13
C SER A 178 4.11 13.86 5.05
N VAL A 179 2.95 14.46 5.21
CA VAL A 179 1.67 13.76 5.22
C VAL A 179 1.54 13.11 3.83
N PRO A 180 1.46 11.76 3.72
CA PRO A 180 1.49 11.05 2.45
C PRO A 180 0.10 11.09 1.81
N TRP A 181 -0.48 12.28 1.69
CA TRP A 181 -1.79 12.52 1.14
C TRP A 181 -1.71 13.67 0.15
N GLU A 182 -2.20 13.43 -1.06
CA GLU A 182 -2.41 14.48 -2.06
C GLU A 182 -3.88 14.89 -2.03
N ILE A 183 -4.15 16.20 -1.96
CA ILE A 183 -5.51 16.73 -2.08
C ILE A 183 -5.99 16.46 -3.51
N LEU A 184 -7.11 15.76 -3.63
CA LEU A 184 -7.77 15.58 -4.92
C LEU A 184 -8.58 16.84 -5.24
N PRO A 185 -8.36 17.49 -6.40
CA PRO A 185 -9.20 18.59 -6.83
C PRO A 185 -10.65 18.13 -6.96
N GLN A 186 -11.57 18.99 -6.54
CA GLN A 186 -13.01 18.70 -6.61
C GLN A 186 -13.42 18.40 -8.06
N GLY A 187 -14.15 17.30 -8.27
CA GLY A 187 -14.59 16.85 -9.60
C GLY A 187 -13.62 15.94 -10.35
N VAL A 188 -12.43 15.65 -9.80
CA VAL A 188 -11.58 14.58 -10.33
C VAL A 188 -12.24 13.24 -10.07
N ARG A 189 -12.65 12.53 -11.14
CA ARG A 189 -13.11 11.15 -11.02
C ARG A 189 -12.02 10.30 -10.35
N ILE A 190 -12.37 9.57 -9.32
CA ILE A 190 -11.46 8.74 -8.53
C ILE A 190 -10.59 7.81 -9.40
N TRP A 191 -11.11 7.24 -10.49
CA TRP A 191 -10.28 6.43 -11.38
C TRP A 191 -9.20 7.19 -12.13
N ASN A 192 -9.36 8.50 -12.32
CA ASN A 192 -8.28 9.33 -12.83
C ASN A 192 -7.14 9.45 -11.81
N ALA A 193 -7.47 9.49 -10.52
CA ALA A 193 -6.50 9.46 -9.43
C ALA A 193 -5.82 8.08 -9.33
N PHE A 194 -6.52 7.00 -9.66
CA PHE A 194 -6.02 5.62 -9.58
C PHE A 194 -5.79 4.94 -10.92
N LYS A 195 -5.45 5.68 -11.98
CA LYS A 195 -5.27 5.11 -13.34
C LYS A 195 -4.36 3.88 -13.34
N ASP A 196 -3.29 3.91 -12.55
CA ASP A 196 -2.34 2.81 -12.45
C ASP A 196 -2.96 1.55 -11.80
N VAL A 197 -3.83 1.72 -10.80
CA VAL A 197 -4.56 0.61 -10.17
C VAL A 197 -5.70 0.11 -11.08
N ALA A 198 -6.41 1.03 -11.74
CA ALA A 198 -7.46 0.73 -12.70
C ALA A 198 -6.92 -0.08 -13.89
N ASN A 199 -5.70 0.21 -14.33
CA ASN A 199 -5.02 -0.48 -15.43
C ASN A 199 -4.30 -1.76 -14.96
N SER A 200 -4.14 -1.96 -13.64
CA SER A 200 -3.55 -3.18 -13.10
C SER A 200 -4.54 -4.35 -13.08
N ASN A 201 -4.01 -5.57 -13.22
CA ASN A 201 -4.77 -6.82 -13.03
C ASN A 201 -4.98 -7.19 -11.55
N GLN A 202 -4.66 -6.30 -10.60
CA GLN A 202 -4.75 -6.60 -9.17
C GLN A 202 -6.18 -6.52 -8.62
N VAL A 203 -7.03 -5.67 -9.20
CA VAL A 203 -8.44 -5.51 -8.81
C VAL A 203 -9.34 -6.12 -9.88
N SER A 204 -10.20 -7.07 -9.49
CA SER A 204 -11.13 -7.71 -10.43
C SER A 204 -12.17 -6.72 -10.95
N LYS A 205 -12.73 -6.97 -12.14
CA LYS A 205 -13.80 -6.12 -12.72
C LYS A 205 -14.98 -5.96 -11.75
N SER A 206 -15.41 -7.04 -11.10
CA SER A 206 -16.48 -7.00 -10.08
C SER A 206 -16.13 -6.11 -8.89
N ALA A 207 -14.87 -6.19 -8.41
CA ALA A 207 -14.42 -5.38 -7.28
C ALA A 207 -14.35 -3.89 -7.65
N LYS A 208 -13.94 -3.56 -8.88
CA LYS A 208 -13.95 -2.17 -9.38
C LYS A 208 -15.35 -1.57 -9.34
N ILE A 209 -16.37 -2.32 -9.75
CA ILE A 209 -17.77 -1.87 -9.70
C ILE A 209 -18.21 -1.59 -8.26
N LEU A 210 -17.96 -2.50 -7.30
CA LEU A 210 -18.33 -2.24 -5.91
C LEU A 210 -17.55 -1.07 -5.28
N ILE A 211 -16.27 -0.88 -5.64
CA ILE A 211 -15.49 0.27 -5.19
C ILE A 211 -16.12 1.57 -5.72
N GLU A 212 -16.48 1.62 -6.99
CA GLU A 212 -17.19 2.77 -7.58
C GLU A 212 -18.50 3.06 -6.86
N GLU A 213 -19.30 2.04 -6.60
CA GLU A 213 -20.59 2.19 -5.91
C GLU A 213 -20.41 2.72 -4.48
N ARG A 214 -19.40 2.24 -3.75
CA ARG A 214 -19.10 2.76 -2.40
C ARG A 214 -18.65 4.20 -2.44
N PHE A 215 -17.78 4.55 -3.38
CA PHE A 215 -17.25 5.91 -3.45
C PHE A 215 -18.29 6.91 -3.90
N LYS A 216 -19.09 6.59 -4.92
CA LYS A 216 -20.25 7.42 -5.30
C LYS A 216 -21.19 7.64 -4.12
N TYR A 217 -21.44 6.58 -3.33
CA TYR A 217 -22.27 6.71 -2.13
C TYR A 217 -21.66 7.63 -1.08
N LEU A 218 -20.34 7.61 -0.88
CA LEU A 218 -19.66 8.56 0.02
C LEU A 218 -19.67 10.00 -0.52
N GLU A 219 -19.50 10.17 -1.84
CA GLU A 219 -19.58 11.46 -2.54
C GLU A 219 -20.98 12.10 -2.44
N GLU A 220 -22.05 11.30 -2.36
CA GLU A 220 -23.44 11.80 -2.16
C GLU A 220 -23.58 12.62 -0.86
N PHE A 221 -22.76 12.36 0.16
CA PHE A 221 -22.72 13.14 1.40
C PHE A 221 -21.96 14.46 1.27
N LYS A 222 -21.40 14.77 0.10
CA LYS A 222 -20.69 16.02 -0.22
C LYS A 222 -19.55 16.32 0.76
N PRO A 223 -18.48 15.50 0.76
CA PRO A 223 -17.28 15.81 1.53
C PRO A 223 -16.73 17.19 1.14
N ASP A 224 -16.14 17.89 2.11
CA ASP A 224 -15.52 19.20 1.89
C ASP A 224 -14.26 19.06 1.03
N VAL A 225 -13.47 18.01 1.30
CA VAL A 225 -12.20 17.72 0.63
C VAL A 225 -12.02 16.20 0.53
N GLU A 226 -11.43 15.75 -0.57
CA GLU A 226 -11.00 14.37 -0.75
C GLU A 226 -9.46 14.31 -0.80
N TYR A 227 -8.89 13.32 -0.14
CA TYR A 227 -7.46 13.09 -0.09
C TYR A 227 -7.14 11.71 -0.67
N GLN A 228 -6.12 11.64 -1.52
CA GLN A 228 -5.56 10.40 -2.03
C GLN A 228 -4.31 10.03 -1.26
N GLY A 229 -4.25 8.81 -0.75
CA GLY A 229 -3.04 8.31 -0.12
C GLY A 229 -1.93 8.15 -1.16
N THR A 230 -0.80 8.80 -0.93
CA THR A 230 0.46 8.57 -1.62
C THR A 230 1.34 7.62 -0.80
N ALA A 231 2.48 7.22 -1.37
CA ALA A 231 3.48 6.46 -0.63
C ALA A 231 2.95 5.17 0.05
N GLY A 232 3.24 4.94 1.33
CA GLY A 232 2.77 3.82 2.17
C GLY A 232 1.26 3.61 2.23
N TYR A 233 0.49 4.64 1.84
CA TYR A 233 -0.97 4.69 1.90
C TYR A 233 -1.61 4.64 0.52
N SER A 234 -0.81 4.36 -0.52
CA SER A 234 -1.28 4.16 -1.89
C SER A 234 -2.42 3.15 -1.91
N GLY A 235 -3.61 3.62 -2.28
CA GLY A 235 -4.82 2.82 -2.35
C GLY A 235 -5.90 3.18 -1.34
N TYR A 236 -5.67 4.12 -0.42
CA TYR A 236 -6.76 4.70 0.38
C TYR A 236 -7.22 6.05 -0.17
N ILE A 237 -8.51 6.34 0.02
CA ILE A 237 -9.11 7.66 -0.15
C ILE A 237 -9.66 8.10 1.20
N ALA A 238 -9.35 9.32 1.59
CA ALA A 238 -9.93 10.00 2.74
C ALA A 238 -11.00 10.99 2.26
N PHE A 239 -12.23 10.84 2.73
CA PHE A 239 -13.31 11.79 2.55
C PHE A 239 -13.45 12.63 3.82
N ALA A 240 -13.15 13.93 3.73
CA ALA A 240 -13.18 14.84 4.87
C ALA A 240 -14.53 15.57 4.96
N PHE A 241 -15.18 15.41 6.10
CA PHE A 241 -16.37 16.15 6.52
C PHE A 241 -15.95 17.05 7.68
N SER A 242 -15.23 18.11 7.36
CA SER A 242 -14.60 19.05 8.29
C SER A 242 -15.63 19.72 9.19
N SER A 243 -16.81 20.07 8.66
CA SER A 243 -17.92 20.63 9.44
C SER A 243 -18.41 19.70 10.57
N LYS A 244 -18.22 18.39 10.40
CA LYS A 244 -18.60 17.35 11.37
C LYS A 244 -17.41 16.81 12.17
N ASN A 245 -16.20 17.27 11.87
CA ASN A 245 -14.95 16.71 12.37
C ASN A 245 -14.85 15.18 12.16
N ILE A 246 -15.27 14.70 10.97
CA ILE A 246 -15.30 13.29 10.58
C ILE A 246 -14.48 13.08 9.32
N TYR A 247 -13.69 12.00 9.31
CA TYR A 247 -12.83 11.64 8.18
C TYR A 247 -12.98 10.16 7.89
N VAL A 248 -13.43 9.83 6.67
CA VAL A 248 -13.75 8.46 6.25
C VAL A 248 -12.65 7.96 5.32
N LEU A 249 -11.93 6.91 5.73
CA LEU A 249 -10.88 6.29 4.93
C LEU A 249 -11.35 4.93 4.40
N ASP A 250 -11.40 4.79 3.08
CA ASP A 250 -11.74 3.53 2.39
C ASP A 250 -10.61 3.14 1.44
N SER A 251 -10.38 1.84 1.24
CA SER A 251 -9.29 1.33 0.39
C SER A 251 -9.78 0.62 -0.86
N ILE A 252 -9.10 0.87 -1.98
CA ILE A 252 -9.32 0.23 -3.27
C ILE A 252 -8.54 -1.08 -3.45
N LEU A 253 -7.42 -1.25 -2.74
CA LEU A 253 -6.49 -2.36 -2.95
C LEU A 253 -6.71 -3.50 -1.96
N TYR A 254 -6.94 -3.16 -0.69
CA TYR A 254 -6.90 -4.13 0.38
C TYR A 254 -7.78 -3.78 1.61
N GLY A 255 -8.66 -4.72 1.96
CA GLY A 255 -9.39 -4.72 3.22
C GLY A 255 -10.88 -4.58 2.99
N ASN A 256 -11.66 -5.34 3.75
CA ASN A 256 -13.11 -5.29 3.72
C ASN A 256 -13.60 -4.32 4.80
N ALA A 257 -12.99 -3.14 4.96
CA ALA A 257 -13.46 -2.20 5.97
C ALA A 257 -13.11 -0.75 5.63
N THR A 258 -14.07 0.12 5.96
CA THR A 258 -13.94 1.58 6.00
C THR A 258 -13.64 2.00 7.43
N TYR A 259 -12.69 2.92 7.60
CA TYR A 259 -12.30 3.46 8.91
C TYR A 259 -12.81 4.89 9.01
N ILE A 260 -13.35 5.26 10.17
CA ILE A 260 -13.83 6.61 10.44
C ILE A 260 -13.04 7.18 11.61
N PHE A 261 -12.51 8.37 11.44
CA PHE A 261 -11.73 9.11 12.44
C PHE A 261 -12.38 10.45 12.75
N GLY A 262 -11.97 11.08 13.85
CA GLY A 262 -12.28 12.48 14.13
C GLY A 262 -11.06 13.23 14.64
N GLY A 263 -11.01 14.54 14.42
CA GLY A 263 -9.99 15.48 14.92
C GLY A 263 -8.58 15.24 14.37
N ASN A 264 -7.92 14.18 14.83
CA ASN A 264 -6.51 13.90 14.61
C ASN A 264 -6.28 12.93 13.44
N TRP A 265 -7.17 12.92 12.45
CA TRP A 265 -7.09 11.98 11.34
C TRP A 265 -5.79 12.13 10.54
N GLU A 266 -5.22 13.33 10.44
CA GLU A 266 -3.94 13.57 9.75
C GLU A 266 -2.77 12.89 10.45
N GLU A 267 -2.77 12.86 11.78
CA GLU A 267 -1.74 12.16 12.57
C GLU A 267 -1.97 10.65 12.56
N ILE A 268 -3.23 10.22 12.74
CA ILE A 268 -3.60 8.81 12.79
C ILE A 268 -3.39 8.16 11.42
N SER A 269 -3.67 8.88 10.33
CA SER A 269 -3.44 8.40 8.96
C SER A 269 -1.95 8.31 8.58
N GLN A 270 -1.02 8.81 9.40
CA GLN A 270 0.42 8.57 9.25
C GLN A 270 0.88 7.28 9.92
N LEU A 271 0.03 6.63 10.72
CA LEU A 271 0.34 5.38 11.38
C LEU A 271 0.05 4.21 10.44
N THR A 272 0.88 3.17 10.53
CA THR A 272 0.62 1.95 9.77
C THR A 272 -0.76 1.41 10.14
N LYS A 273 -1.43 0.74 9.20
CA LYS A 273 -2.75 0.14 9.47
C LYS A 273 -2.77 -0.70 10.75
N LYS A 274 -1.66 -1.38 11.07
CA LYS A 274 -1.53 -2.12 12.32
C LYS A 274 -1.51 -1.20 13.53
N GLN A 275 -0.70 -0.16 13.55
CA GLN A 275 -0.71 0.81 14.66
C GLN A 275 -2.12 1.37 14.89
N ILE A 276 -2.85 1.71 13.82
CA ILE A 276 -4.25 2.16 13.92
C ILE A 276 -5.16 1.11 14.58
N ILE A 277 -4.96 -0.18 14.28
CA ILE A 277 -5.78 -1.28 14.80
C ILE A 277 -5.38 -1.66 16.22
N ASP A 278 -4.09 -1.86 16.47
CA ASP A 278 -3.55 -2.29 17.76
C ASP A 278 -3.79 -1.23 18.84
N ASP A 279 -3.66 0.04 18.49
CA ASP A 279 -3.91 1.17 19.39
C ASP A 279 -5.38 1.64 19.37
N ASN A 280 -6.24 0.97 18.58
CA ASN A 280 -7.69 1.25 18.44
C ASN A 280 -8.00 2.73 18.18
N LEU A 281 -7.27 3.36 17.25
CA LEU A 281 -7.29 4.80 17.00
C LEU A 281 -8.41 5.26 16.05
N TYR A 282 -9.29 4.34 15.63
CA TYR A 282 -10.46 4.66 14.83
C TYR A 282 -11.69 4.90 15.71
N LYS A 283 -12.59 5.80 15.28
CA LYS A 283 -13.91 5.99 15.91
C LYS A 283 -14.86 4.86 15.52
N TYR A 284 -14.85 4.49 14.23
CA TYR A 284 -15.61 3.35 13.72
C TYR A 284 -14.80 2.57 12.69
N ARG A 285 -15.04 1.26 12.65
CA ARG A 285 -14.51 0.34 11.65
C ARG A 285 -15.65 -0.48 11.07
N ILE A 286 -16.08 -0.12 9.86
CA ILE A 286 -17.28 -0.68 9.22
C ILE A 286 -16.85 -1.68 8.17
N ILE A 287 -17.34 -2.92 8.27
CA ILE A 287 -16.98 -3.98 7.31
C ILE A 287 -17.76 -3.77 6.00
N HIS A 288 -17.12 -4.04 4.86
CA HIS A 288 -17.76 -4.04 3.55
C HIS A 288 -18.64 -5.28 3.39
N ASP A 289 -19.82 -5.25 3.99
CA ASP A 289 -20.89 -6.24 3.81
C ASP A 289 -22.18 -5.55 3.34
N LYS A 290 -23.26 -6.33 3.22
CA LYS A 290 -24.60 -5.84 2.83
C LYS A 290 -25.14 -4.68 3.67
N ASN A 291 -24.70 -4.51 4.92
CA ASN A 291 -25.16 -3.46 5.81
C ASN A 291 -24.28 -2.20 5.72
N TRP A 292 -23.14 -2.26 5.02
CA TRP A 292 -22.19 -1.16 4.94
C TRP A 292 -22.82 0.19 4.60
N LYS A 293 -23.69 0.25 3.59
CA LYS A 293 -24.38 1.50 3.20
C LYS A 293 -25.24 2.05 4.34
N ILE A 294 -25.97 1.17 5.03
CA ILE A 294 -26.85 1.54 6.14
C ILE A 294 -26.02 2.08 7.31
N GLU A 295 -24.94 1.38 7.68
CA GLU A 295 -24.07 1.79 8.79
C GLU A 295 -23.35 3.12 8.51
N ILE A 296 -22.79 3.29 7.31
CA ILE A 296 -22.20 4.56 6.88
C ILE A 296 -23.23 5.68 6.87
N GLY A 297 -24.39 5.46 6.26
CA GLY A 297 -25.45 6.46 6.20
C GLY A 297 -25.95 6.86 7.58
N ASN A 298 -26.10 5.91 8.50
CA ASN A 298 -26.45 6.21 9.88
C ASN A 298 -25.38 7.11 10.53
N ILE A 299 -24.10 6.77 10.43
CA ILE A 299 -23.02 7.55 11.04
C ILE A 299 -22.92 8.95 10.44
N LEU A 300 -22.99 9.08 9.11
CA LEU A 300 -22.85 10.36 8.43
C LEU A 300 -24.10 11.25 8.52
N ASN A 301 -25.29 10.69 8.79
CA ASN A 301 -26.52 11.46 9.00
C ASN A 301 -26.85 11.75 10.47
N SER A 302 -26.37 10.93 11.41
CA SER A 302 -26.66 11.07 12.86
C SER A 302 -25.74 12.06 13.59
N ILE A 303 -24.76 12.61 12.88
CA ILE A 303 -23.78 13.60 13.36
C ILE A 303 -23.87 14.83 12.47
#